data_AF-A0A1E3LQV0-F1
#
_entry.id   AF-A0A1E3LQV0-F1
#
_cell.length_a   1.000
_cell.length_b   1.000
_cell.length_c   1.000
_cell.angle_alpha   90.00
_cell.angle_beta   90.00
_cell.angle_gamma   90.00
#
_symmetry.space_group_name_H-M   'P 1'
#
loop_
_entity.id
_entity.type
_entity.pdbx_description
1 polymer ?
#
loop_
_entity_poly.entity_id
_entity_poly.type
_entity_poly.pdbx_seq_one_letter_code
_entity_poly.pdbx_strand_id
1 'polypeptide(L)' 'MIALVAALLFTAAFAVSLWAMFVTIEPRLGYMRALLRGDGVPDLAPAVAPRVRAMARPAAVSTLGRPQRAAA' A
#
# COMPACT_ATOMS: atom_id res chain seq x y z
N MET A 1 4.96 22.03 28.31
CA MET A 1 4.96 22.66 26.96
C MET A 1 5.28 21.65 25.86
N ILE A 2 6.43 20.95 25.90
CA ILE A 2 6.83 19.96 24.87
C ILE A 2 5.78 18.85 24.67
N ALA A 3 5.26 18.26 25.75
CA ALA A 3 4.24 17.22 25.67
C ALA A 3 2.95 17.69 24.98
N LEU A 4 2.57 18.95 25.18
CA LEU A 4 1.38 19.54 24.57
C LEU A 4 1.59 19.77 23.07
N VAL A 5 2.78 20.22 22.68
CA VAL A 5 3.17 20.35 21.27
C VAL A 5 3.20 18.97 20.59
N ALA A 6 3.79 17.96 21.24
CA ALA A 6 3.85 16.60 20.70
C ALA A 6 2.45 15.99 20.52
N ALA A 7 1.55 16.17 21.49
CA ALA A 7 0.17 15.73 21.39
C ALA A 7 -0.54 16.39 20.20
N LEU A 8 -0.38 17.71 20.04
CA LEU A 8 -1.02 18.46 18.97
C LEU A 8 -0.53 18.02 17.58
N LEU A 9 0.78 17.80 17.43
CA LEU A 9 1.37 17.26 16.20
C LEU A 9 0.85 15.84 15.90
N PHE A 10 0.77 14.98 16.92
CA PHE A 10 0.25 13.63 16.76
C PHE A 10 -1.21 13.64 16.31
N THR A 11 -2.06 14.45 16.96
CA THR A 11 -3.47 14.59 16.59
C THR A 11 -3.62 15.11 15.16
N ALA A 12 -2.83 16.12 14.77
CA ALA A 12 -2.85 16.66 13.42
C ALA A 12 -2.43 15.60 12.38
N ALA A 13 -1.32 14.88 12.64
CA ALA A 13 -0.86 13.81 11.76
C ALA A 13 -1.89 12.68 11.64
N PHE A 14 -2.53 12.31 12.74
CA PHE A 14 -3.58 11.30 12.77
C PHE A 14 -4.82 11.73 11.97
N ALA A 15 -5.28 12.97 12.14
CA ALA A 15 -6.39 13.53 11.38
C ALA A 15 -6.10 13.57 9.87
N VAL A 16 -4.90 14.00 9.48
CA VAL A 16 -4.45 14.01 8.08
C VAL A 16 -4.38 12.59 7.51
N SER A 17 -3.91 11.61 8.28
CA SER A 17 -3.86 10.21 7.86
C SER A 17 -5.25 9.63 7.60
N LEU A 18 -6.21 9.90 8.49
CA LEU A 18 -7.61 9.49 8.29
C LEU A 18 -8.23 10.20 7.09
N TRP A 19 -8.02 11.51 6.94
CA TRP A 19 -8.51 12.26 5.81
C TRP A 19 -7.97 11.72 4.47
N ALA A 20 -6.67 11.43 4.41
CA ALA A 20 -6.05 10.82 3.23
C ALA A 20 -6.65 9.44 2.91
N MET A 21 -6.95 8.63 3.93
CA MET A 21 -7.65 7.36 3.75
C MET A 21 -9.05 7.56 3.15
N PHE A 22 -9.83 8.53 3.65
CA PHE A 22 -11.16 8.82 3.10
C PHE A 22 -11.10 9.29 1.65
N VAL A 23 -10.25 10.25 1.32
CA VAL A 23 -10.13 10.82 -0.04
C VAL A 23 -9.64 9.78 -1.06
N THR A 24 -8.93 8.73 -0.62
CA THR A 24 -8.42 7.69 -1.53
C THR A 24 -9.37 6.51 -1.70
N ILE A 25 -10.18 6.18 -0.69
CA ILE A 25 -11.07 5.01 -0.70
C ILE A 25 -12.48 5.37 -1.17
N GLU A 26 -13.03 6.50 -0.74
CA GLU A 26 -14.41 6.90 -1.03
C GLU A 26 -14.69 6.97 -2.54
N PRO A 27 -13.84 7.59 -3.38
CA PRO A 27 -14.10 7.66 -4.83
C PRO A 27 -14.17 6.28 -5.48
N ARG A 28 -13.36 5.33 -5.01
CA ARG A 28 -13.35 3.94 -5.51
C ARG A 28 -14.63 3.21 -5.15
N LEU A 29 -15.13 3.40 -3.92
CA LEU A 29 -16.40 2.83 -3.49
C LEU A 29 -17.58 3.45 -4.27
N GLY A 30 -17.54 4.77 -4.50
CA GLY A 30 -18.52 5.47 -5.32
C GLY A 30 -18.56 4.94 -6.75
N TYR A 31 -17.38 4.77 -7.37
CA TYR A 31 -17.23 4.16 -8.70
C TYR A 31 -17.77 2.74 -8.77
N MET A 32 -17.37 1.85 -7.85
CA MET A 32 -17.86 0.47 -7.82
C MET A 32 -19.38 0.41 -7.63
N ARG A 33 -19.92 1.30 -6.79
CA ARG A 33 -21.37 1.41 -6.59
C ARG A 33 -22.09 1.91 -7.85
N ALA A 34 -21.53 2.90 -8.55
CA ALA A 34 -22.08 3.40 -9.81
C ALA A 34 -22.10 2.32 -10.89
N LEU A 35 -21.01 1.55 -11.04
CA LEU A 35 -20.94 0.40 -11.95
C LEU A 35 -22.00 -0.65 -11.66
N LEU A 36 -22.19 -1.00 -10.38
CA LEU A 36 -23.18 -2.01 -9.96
C LEU A 36 -24.62 -1.55 -10.18
N ARG A 37 -24.89 -0.24 -10.14
CA ARG A 37 -26.22 0.34 -10.36
C ARG A 37 -26.51 0.69 -11.83
N GLY A 38 -25.48 0.74 -12.68
CA GLY A 38 -25.61 1.19 -14.06
C GLY A 38 -25.79 2.71 -14.20
N ASP A 39 -25.45 3.46 -13.15
CA ASP A 39 -25.50 4.92 -13.14
C ASP A 39 -24.29 5.53 -13.90
N GLY A 40 -24.34 6.84 -14.13
CA GLY A 40 -23.20 7.58 -14.68
C GLY A 40 -21.94 7.36 -13.85
N VAL A 41 -20.89 6.84 -14.48
CA VAL A 41 -19.64 6.47 -13.81
C VAL A 41 -18.78 7.74 -13.61
N PRO A 42 -18.49 8.14 -12.35
CA PRO A 42 -17.63 9.28 -12.10
C PRO A 42 -16.19 8.98 -12.55
N ASP A 43 -15.57 9.95 -13.21
CA ASP A 43 -14.20 9.81 -13.71
C ASP A 43 -13.21 9.74 -12.54
N LEU A 44 -12.49 8.62 -12.43
CA LEU A 44 -11.53 8.39 -11.37
C LEU A 44 -10.13 8.77 -11.84
N ALA A 45 -9.47 9.65 -11.09
CA ALA A 45 -8.06 9.94 -11.30
C ALA A 45 -7.22 8.64 -11.27
N PRO A 46 -6.28 8.45 -12.21
CA PRO A 46 -5.45 7.25 -12.25
C PRO A 46 -4.75 7.00 -10.91
N ALA A 47 -4.85 5.77 -10.41
CA ALA A 47 -4.18 5.38 -9.18
C ALA A 47 -2.65 5.46 -9.36
N VAL A 48 -2.02 6.49 -8.79
CA VAL A 48 -0.56 6.57 -8.72
C VAL A 48 -0.07 5.61 -7.64
N ALA A 49 0.15 4.36 -8.03
CA ALA A 49 0.78 3.39 -7.14
C ALA A 49 2.26 3.78 -6.97
N PRO A 50 2.75 4.00 -5.74
CA PRO A 50 4.18 4.18 -5.52
C PRO A 50 4.88 2.92 -6.00
N ARG A 51 5.76 3.06 -7.00
CA ARG A 51 6.61 1.97 -7.47
C ARG A 51 7.66 1.67 -6.41
N VAL A 52 7.27 0.93 -5.37
CA VAL A 52 8.21 0.36 -4.41
C VAL A 52 8.94 -0.76 -5.14
N ARG A 53 10.11 -0.46 -5.69
CA ARG A 53 11.01 -1.47 -6.24
C ARG A 53 11.55 -2.26 -5.05
N ALA A 54 10.88 -3.35 -4.70
CA ALA A 54 11.41 -4.31 -3.75
C ALA A 54 12.71 -4.87 -4.35
N MET A 55 13.84 -4.29 -3.95
CA MET A 55 15.14 -4.81 -4.27
C MET A 55 15.23 -6.13 -3.52
N ALA A 56 15.05 -7.25 -4.22
CA ALA A 56 15.21 -8.58 -3.65
C ALA A 56 16.62 -8.63 -3.05
N ARG A 57 16.72 -8.60 -1.72
CA ARG A 57 17.97 -8.84 -1.01
C ARG A 57 18.47 -10.20 -1.51
N PRO A 58 19.68 -10.30 -2.09
CA PRO A 58 20.17 -11.57 -2.59
C PRO A 58 20.13 -12.56 -1.42
N ALA A 59 19.35 -13.64 -1.59
CA ALA A 59 19.32 -14.74 -0.65
C ALA A 59 20.77 -15.25 -0.53
N ALA A 60 21.31 -15.27 0.68
CA ALA A 60 22.63 -15.83 0.91
C ALA A 60 22.60 -17.29 0.43
N VAL A 61 23.34 -17.58 -0.64
CA VAL A 61 23.47 -18.93 -1.19
C VAL A 61 24.21 -19.76 -0.15
N SER A 62 23.46 -20.54 0.63
CA SER A 62 24.03 -21.57 1.50
C SER A 62 24.68 -22.63 0.59
N THR A 63 25.99 -22.57 0.50
CA THR A 63 26.82 -23.50 -0.26
C THR A 63 26.75 -24.91 0.29
N LEU A 64 26.64 -25.85 -0.66
CA LEU A 64 27.03 -27.26 -0.59
C LEU A 64 26.26 -28.24 0.32
N GLY A 65 25.55 -29.15 -0.36
CA GLY A 65 25.06 -30.41 0.21
C GLY A 65 24.25 -31.20 -0.81
N ARG A 66 24.76 -31.41 -2.03
CA ARG A 66 24.08 -32.24 -3.04
C ARG A 66 24.62 -33.68 -2.91
N PRO A 67 23.80 -34.67 -2.51
CA PRO A 67 24.24 -36.06 -2.55
C PRO A 67 24.33 -36.53 -4.00
N GLN A 68 25.51 -37.03 -4.35
CA GLN A 68 25.85 -37.60 -5.66
C GLN A 68 25.13 -38.95 -5.82
N ARG A 69 24.02 -38.98 -6.57
CA ARG A 69 23.48 -40.23 -7.12
C ARG A 69 24.29 -40.58 -8.36
N ALA A 70 25.18 -41.56 -8.24
CA ALA A 70 25.82 -42.22 -9.36
C ALA A 70 24.75 -42.97 -10.17
N ALA A 71 24.71 -42.73 -11.48
CA ALA A 71 23.96 -43.51 -12.45
C ALA A 71 24.91 -43.82 -13.61
N ALA A 72 24.87 -45.10 -14.01
CA ALA A 72 25.57 -45.76 -15.11
C ALA A 72 27.07 -46.07 -14.89
#